data_AF-A0A0Q8QG97-F1
#
_entry.id   AF-A0A0Q8QG97-F1
#
_cell.length_a   1.000
_cell.length_b   1.000
_cell.length_c   1.000
_cell.angle_alpha   90.00
_cell.angle_beta   90.00
_cell.angle_gamma   90.00
#
_symmetry.space_group_name_H-M   'P 1'
#
loop_
_entity.id
_entity.type
_entity.pdbx_description
1 polymer ?
#
loop_
_entity_poly.entity_id
_entity_poly.type
_entity_poly.pdbx_seq_one_letter_code
_entity_poly.pdbx_strand_id
1 'polypeptide(L)'
;MNDLVEAYRETNIVEANWKVIWENFNECLHCPGVHPSLCSLIPVYKKGHLAPHDAGDWDPETAQPEPTLRPGARSWTLTGEPVAPDFPGLSDAERDAGQTYAVVLPTLFVVAHVDFVSIVSIRPLGPERTEVSGEVLVAPETLANPDFDVNQIVLFNTQVQNEDAAACEMNQRGLRSSPFEHGVLMPEEYQVREFHQWVQRQLIDGAAGGARNNREPLVAV
;
A
#
# COMPACT_ATOMS: atom_id res chain seq x y z
N MET A 1 17.84 -11.74 -12.11
CA MET A 1 17.19 -10.64 -11.38
C MET A 1 17.21 -11.03 -9.90
N ASN A 2 18.41 -11.18 -9.31
CA ASN A 2 18.54 -11.91 -8.05
C ASN A 2 18.87 -11.08 -6.81
N ASP A 3 19.25 -9.81 -6.92
CA ASP A 3 19.71 -9.09 -5.73
C ASP A 3 19.28 -7.62 -5.78
N LEU A 4 18.03 -7.31 -5.40
CA LEU A 4 17.70 -5.94 -5.01
C LEU A 4 18.40 -5.62 -3.68
N VAL A 5 18.87 -4.38 -3.54
CA VAL A 5 19.57 -3.91 -2.33
C VAL A 5 18.79 -2.77 -1.67
N GLU A 6 18.84 -2.71 -0.34
CA GLU A 6 18.23 -1.63 0.44
C GLU A 6 18.99 -0.32 0.22
N ALA A 7 18.32 0.65 -0.39
CA ALA A 7 18.81 2.02 -0.50
C ALA A 7 18.42 2.88 0.70
N TYR A 8 17.28 2.57 1.32
CA TYR A 8 16.76 3.29 2.48
C TYR A 8 15.83 2.40 3.30
N ARG A 9 15.85 2.61 4.62
CA ARG A 9 14.87 2.07 5.56
C ARG A 9 14.55 3.13 6.61
N GLU A 10 13.28 3.26 6.91
CA GLU A 10 12.80 3.96 8.10
C GLU A 10 11.85 3.09 8.90
N THR A 11 11.80 3.35 10.20
CA THR A 11 10.93 2.64 11.13
C THR A 11 10.28 3.64 12.06
N ASN A 12 8.96 3.57 12.13
CA ASN A 12 8.11 4.43 12.94
C ASN A 12 7.24 3.59 13.87
N ILE A 13 6.90 4.16 15.03
CA ILE A 13 5.92 3.58 15.94
C ILE A 13 4.61 4.31 15.72
N VAL A 14 3.57 3.55 15.42
CA VAL A 14 2.20 4.05 15.28
C VAL A 14 1.40 3.57 16.49
N GLU A 15 0.78 4.49 17.21
CA GLU A 15 -0.05 4.21 18.39
C GLU A 15 -1.46 3.74 17.99
N ALA A 16 -1.49 2.68 17.17
CA ALA A 16 -2.67 2.01 16.67
C ALA A 16 -2.50 0.48 16.67
N ASN A 17 -3.63 -0.24 16.76
CA ASN A 17 -3.65 -1.68 16.55
C ASN A 17 -3.20 -2.01 15.12
N TRP A 18 -2.42 -3.09 14.95
CA TRP A 18 -1.93 -3.50 13.64
C TRP A 18 -3.03 -3.72 12.59
N LYS A 19 -4.24 -4.12 13.01
CA LYS A 19 -5.38 -4.27 12.12
C LYS A 19 -5.86 -2.93 11.57
N VAL A 20 -5.84 -1.86 12.37
CA VAL A 20 -6.22 -0.51 11.91
C VAL A 20 -5.29 -0.04 10.79
N ILE A 21 -3.99 -0.31 10.93
CA ILE A 21 -2.99 0.04 9.90
C ILE A 21 -3.22 -0.80 8.64
N TRP A 22 -3.54 -2.08 8.82
CA TRP A 22 -3.86 -2.96 7.69
C TRP A 22 -5.12 -2.48 6.97
N GLU A 23 -6.19 -2.15 7.69
CA GLU A 23 -7.44 -1.61 7.14
C GLU A 23 -7.18 -0.35 6.30
N ASN A 24 -6.43 0.61 6.84
CA ASN A 24 -6.06 1.86 6.16
C ASN A 24 -5.30 1.62 4.84
N PHE A 25 -4.41 0.62 4.77
CA PHE A 25 -3.63 0.37 3.55
C PHE A 25 -4.48 -0.22 2.40
N ASN A 26 -5.57 -0.92 2.71
CA ASN A 26 -6.32 -1.72 1.73
C ASN A 26 -7.61 -1.03 1.27
N GLU A 27 -7.67 0.29 1.38
CA GLU A 27 -8.71 1.11 0.77
C GLU A 27 -8.13 2.47 0.39
N CYS A 28 -8.83 3.18 -0.49
CA CYS A 28 -8.49 4.56 -0.86
C CYS A 28 -9.64 5.53 -0.60
N LEU A 29 -10.66 5.12 0.15
CA LEU A 29 -11.80 5.95 0.52
C LEU A 29 -11.35 7.15 1.36
N HIS A 30 -10.33 7.00 2.20
CA HIS A 30 -9.74 8.11 2.96
C HIS A 30 -8.85 9.04 2.12
N CYS A 31 -8.25 8.54 1.03
CA CYS A 31 -7.19 9.25 0.30
C CYS A 31 -7.54 10.68 -0.12
N PRO A 32 -8.75 11.01 -0.64
CA PRO A 32 -9.09 12.37 -1.04
C PRO A 32 -9.00 13.39 0.11
N GLY A 33 -9.21 12.94 1.35
CA GLY A 33 -9.15 13.79 2.55
C GLY A 33 -7.79 13.82 3.23
N VAL A 34 -6.91 12.84 2.95
CA VAL A 34 -5.66 12.61 3.70
C VAL A 34 -4.42 12.86 2.84
N HIS A 35 -4.41 12.48 1.56
CA HIS A 35 -3.20 12.47 0.71
C HIS A 35 -3.29 13.35 -0.53
N PRO A 36 -3.21 14.70 -0.42
CA PRO A 36 -3.23 15.58 -1.58
C PRO A 36 -2.14 15.26 -2.62
N SER A 37 -0.91 14.96 -2.16
CA SER A 37 0.23 14.62 -3.02
C SER A 37 -0.01 13.30 -3.77
N LEU A 38 -0.47 12.26 -3.07
CA LEU A 38 -0.74 10.95 -3.67
C LEU A 38 -1.91 11.02 -4.65
N CYS A 39 -3.01 11.67 -4.29
CA CYS A 39 -4.14 11.87 -5.19
C CYS A 39 -3.81 12.72 -6.42
N SER A 40 -2.80 13.60 -6.33
CA SER A 40 -2.29 14.31 -7.50
C SER A 40 -1.50 13.40 -8.42
N LEU A 41 -0.76 12.43 -7.88
CA LEU A 41 0.02 11.47 -8.65
C LEU A 41 -0.87 10.36 -9.25
N ILE A 42 -1.90 9.94 -8.51
CA ILE A 42 -2.76 8.77 -8.80
C ILE A 42 -4.22 9.23 -8.79
N PRO A 43 -4.74 9.68 -9.95
CA PRO A 43 -6.04 10.35 -10.00
C PRO A 43 -7.22 9.48 -9.55
N VAL A 44 -7.13 8.15 -9.67
CA VAL A 44 -8.18 7.24 -9.21
C VAL A 44 -8.37 7.30 -7.69
N TYR A 45 -7.29 7.49 -6.92
CA TYR A 45 -7.36 7.60 -5.46
C TYR A 45 -8.09 8.87 -5.01
N LYS A 46 -8.07 9.93 -5.83
CA LYS A 46 -8.86 11.15 -5.60
C LYS A 46 -10.38 10.90 -5.65
N LYS A 47 -10.81 9.81 -6.28
CA LYS A 47 -12.22 9.40 -6.34
C LYS A 47 -12.63 8.51 -5.16
N GLY A 48 -11.69 8.13 -4.28
CA GLY A 48 -11.97 7.18 -3.19
C GLY A 48 -11.84 5.71 -3.59
N HIS A 49 -11.25 5.42 -4.74
CA HIS A 49 -11.25 4.10 -5.38
C HIS A 49 -9.83 3.55 -5.45
N LEU A 50 -9.65 2.23 -5.33
CA LEU A 50 -8.36 1.56 -5.52
C LEU A 50 -8.06 1.33 -7.01
N ALA A 51 -9.10 1.06 -7.80
CA ALA A 51 -8.99 0.81 -9.22
C ALA A 51 -10.17 1.43 -10.00
N PRO A 52 -10.03 1.64 -11.32
CA PRO A 52 -11.12 2.16 -12.14
C PRO A 52 -12.42 1.35 -12.04
N HIS A 53 -12.33 0.04 -11.81
CA HIS A 53 -13.49 -0.84 -11.69
C HIS A 53 -14.32 -0.65 -10.41
N ASP A 54 -13.82 0.13 -9.44
CA ASP A 54 -14.58 0.47 -8.24
C ASP A 54 -15.65 1.55 -8.52
N ALA A 55 -15.59 2.18 -9.70
CA ALA A 55 -16.62 3.12 -10.11
C ALA A 55 -17.95 2.40 -10.36
N GLY A 56 -19.05 2.91 -9.79
CA GLY A 56 -20.37 2.28 -9.88
C GLY A 56 -20.97 2.22 -11.29
N ASP A 57 -20.43 2.97 -12.24
CA ASP A 57 -20.77 2.96 -13.66
C ASP A 57 -19.76 2.19 -14.54
N TRP A 58 -18.80 1.50 -13.92
CA TRP A 58 -17.80 0.72 -14.66
C TRP A 58 -18.41 -0.53 -15.28
N ASP A 59 -18.05 -0.78 -16.53
CA ASP A 59 -18.49 -1.94 -17.30
C ASP A 59 -17.27 -2.56 -18.01
N PRO A 60 -16.94 -3.84 -17.75
CA PRO A 60 -15.79 -4.50 -18.36
C PRO A 60 -15.84 -4.56 -19.88
N GLU A 61 -17.03 -4.52 -20.49
CA GLU A 61 -17.19 -4.59 -21.94
C GLU A 61 -16.88 -3.26 -22.65
N THR A 62 -17.03 -2.14 -21.93
CA THR A 62 -16.88 -0.78 -22.50
C THR A 62 -15.73 0.02 -21.88
N ALA A 63 -15.14 -0.48 -20.78
CA ALA A 63 -14.01 0.14 -20.10
C ALA A 63 -12.84 0.38 -21.06
N GLN A 64 -12.36 1.62 -21.06
CA GLN A 64 -11.10 1.98 -21.71
C GLN A 64 -9.96 1.84 -20.70
N PRO A 65 -8.74 1.48 -21.14
CA PRO A 65 -7.57 1.54 -20.29
C PRO A 65 -7.39 2.97 -19.77
N GLU A 66 -7.40 3.14 -18.44
CA GLU A 66 -7.08 4.41 -17.79
C GLU A 66 -5.67 4.33 -17.21
N PRO A 67 -4.77 5.27 -17.52
CA PRO A 67 -3.46 5.34 -16.87
C PRO A 67 -3.64 5.50 -15.36
N THR A 68 -2.92 4.69 -14.58
CA THR A 68 -2.99 4.78 -13.12
C THR A 68 -2.34 6.06 -12.60
N LEU A 69 -1.25 6.47 -13.24
CA LEU A 69 -0.52 7.70 -12.91
C LEU A 69 -1.03 8.89 -13.73
N ARG A 70 -0.83 10.11 -13.20
CA ARG A 70 -1.10 11.36 -13.92
C ARG A 70 -0.29 11.44 -15.23
N PRO A 71 -0.75 12.20 -16.24
CA PRO A 71 0.01 12.38 -17.48
C PRO A 71 1.45 12.84 -17.22
N GLY A 72 2.40 12.16 -17.88
CA GLY A 72 3.83 12.41 -17.75
C GLY A 72 4.49 11.80 -16.52
N ALA A 73 3.76 11.15 -15.61
CA ALA A 73 4.36 10.38 -14.53
C ALA A 73 4.50 8.91 -14.92
N ARG A 74 5.60 8.29 -14.50
CA ARG A 74 5.93 6.87 -14.69
C ARG A 74 6.36 6.16 -13.41
N SER A 75 6.63 6.91 -12.34
CA SER A 75 7.08 6.36 -11.05
C SER A 75 6.59 7.20 -9.87
N TRP A 76 6.70 6.65 -8.66
CA TRP A 76 6.30 7.31 -7.41
C TRP A 76 7.45 8.08 -6.80
N THR A 77 7.72 9.21 -7.42
CA THR A 77 8.77 10.13 -7.00
C THR A 77 8.18 11.53 -6.87
N LEU A 78 8.92 12.46 -6.25
CA LEU A 78 8.50 13.86 -6.15
C LEU A 78 8.15 14.50 -7.51
N THR A 79 8.84 14.09 -8.58
CA THR A 79 8.62 14.62 -9.94
C THR A 79 7.64 13.77 -10.76
N GLY A 80 7.38 12.53 -10.33
CA GLY A 80 6.68 11.50 -11.10
C GLY A 80 7.56 10.79 -12.13
N GLU A 81 8.82 11.19 -12.30
CA GLU A 81 9.77 10.56 -13.22
C GLU A 81 10.58 9.47 -12.51
N PRO A 82 10.98 8.39 -13.21
CA PRO A 82 11.88 7.39 -12.66
C PRO A 82 13.24 8.02 -12.29
N VAL A 83 13.83 7.54 -11.20
CA VAL A 83 15.13 7.98 -10.69
C VAL A 83 16.23 6.94 -10.94
N ALA A 84 15.84 5.80 -11.51
CA ALA A 84 16.71 4.74 -11.96
C ALA A 84 16.22 4.18 -13.31
N PRO A 85 17.05 3.40 -14.04
CA PRO A 85 16.58 2.67 -15.21
C PRO A 85 15.44 1.74 -14.83
N ASP A 86 14.45 1.63 -15.72
CA ASP A 86 13.38 0.64 -15.56
C ASP A 86 13.97 -0.77 -15.38
N PHE A 87 13.35 -1.58 -14.52
CA PHE A 87 13.73 -2.96 -14.32
C PHE A 87 13.65 -3.75 -15.64
N PRO A 88 14.62 -4.66 -15.88
CA PRO A 88 14.62 -5.47 -17.09
C PRO A 88 13.46 -6.46 -17.06
N GLY A 89 12.84 -6.71 -18.22
CA GLY A 89 11.80 -7.74 -18.36
C GLY A 89 10.38 -7.27 -18.05
N LEU A 90 10.17 -6.02 -17.63
CA LEU A 90 8.82 -5.45 -17.55
C LEU A 90 8.19 -5.34 -18.95
N SER A 91 6.97 -5.85 -19.07
CA SER A 91 6.09 -5.68 -20.22
C SER A 91 5.65 -4.24 -20.39
N ASP A 92 5.16 -3.89 -21.57
CA ASP A 92 4.60 -2.55 -21.84
C ASP A 92 3.43 -2.24 -20.89
N ALA A 93 2.60 -3.24 -20.59
CA ALA A 93 1.48 -3.10 -19.65
C ALA A 93 1.95 -2.78 -18.22
N GLU A 94 3.02 -3.42 -17.73
CA GLU A 94 3.58 -3.12 -16.40
C GLU A 94 4.22 -1.73 -16.36
N ARG A 95 4.85 -1.29 -17.45
CA ARG A 95 5.40 0.07 -17.57
C ARG A 95 4.31 1.13 -17.61
N ASP A 96 3.22 0.86 -18.31
CA ASP A 96 2.07 1.76 -18.42
C ASP A 96 1.27 1.85 -17.11
N ALA A 97 1.18 0.73 -16.37
CA ALA A 97 0.57 0.71 -15.03
C ALA A 97 1.38 1.53 -14.01
N GLY A 98 2.72 1.58 -14.16
CA GLY A 98 3.63 2.37 -13.32
C GLY A 98 3.94 1.74 -11.95
N GLN A 99 3.04 0.90 -11.44
CA GLN A 99 3.27 0.09 -10.24
C GLN A 99 2.47 -1.22 -10.24
N THR A 100 2.91 -2.17 -9.41
CA THR A 100 2.21 -3.42 -9.11
C THR A 100 2.22 -3.67 -7.62
N TYR A 101 1.07 -4.06 -7.07
CA TYR A 101 0.92 -4.36 -5.65
C TYR A 101 1.03 -5.85 -5.38
N ALA A 102 1.64 -6.20 -4.25
CA ALA A 102 1.54 -7.53 -3.67
C ALA A 102 1.39 -7.43 -2.16
N VAL A 103 0.46 -8.21 -1.60
CA VAL A 103 0.20 -8.24 -0.16
C VAL A 103 0.54 -9.63 0.38
N VAL A 104 1.37 -9.68 1.42
CA VAL A 104 1.66 -10.91 2.15
C VAL A 104 1.07 -10.81 3.55
N LEU A 105 -0.11 -11.42 3.71
CA LEU A 105 -0.85 -11.41 4.96
C LEU A 105 -0.09 -12.09 6.11
N PRO A 106 -0.03 -11.48 7.32
CA PRO A 106 -0.59 -10.18 7.70
C PRO A 106 0.41 -9.01 7.73
N THR A 107 1.67 -9.22 7.33
CA THR A 107 2.78 -8.37 7.77
C THR A 107 3.39 -7.47 6.71
N LEU A 108 3.09 -7.67 5.42
CA LEU A 108 3.88 -7.07 4.35
C LEU A 108 3.01 -6.54 3.22
N PHE A 109 3.34 -5.34 2.76
CA PHE A 109 2.88 -4.75 1.52
C PHE A 109 4.09 -4.46 0.65
N VAL A 110 4.00 -4.80 -0.63
CA VAL A 110 5.02 -4.55 -1.63
C VAL A 110 4.40 -3.74 -2.75
N VAL A 111 5.04 -2.63 -3.09
CA VAL A 111 4.70 -1.82 -4.25
C VAL A 111 5.92 -1.81 -5.17
N ALA A 112 5.86 -2.59 -6.24
CA ALA A 112 6.91 -2.64 -7.23
C ALA A 112 6.63 -1.56 -8.28
N HIS A 113 7.50 -0.57 -8.38
CA HIS A 113 7.46 0.45 -9.42
C HIS A 113 8.32 0.02 -10.61
N VAL A 114 8.35 0.86 -11.65
CA VAL A 114 9.18 0.57 -12.83
C VAL A 114 10.67 0.51 -12.50
N ASP A 115 11.15 1.23 -11.49
CA ASP A 115 12.59 1.47 -11.25
C ASP A 115 13.06 1.22 -9.80
N PHE A 116 12.13 1.02 -8.86
CA PHE A 116 12.42 0.64 -7.47
C PHE A 116 11.27 -0.17 -6.87
N VAL A 117 11.49 -0.78 -5.71
CA VAL A 117 10.45 -1.49 -4.94
C VAL A 117 10.31 -0.85 -3.56
N SER A 118 9.10 -0.43 -3.21
CA SER A 118 8.74 -0.04 -1.85
C SER A 118 8.23 -1.26 -1.09
N ILE A 119 8.70 -1.44 0.15
CA ILE A 119 8.15 -2.44 1.06
C ILE A 119 7.68 -1.73 2.32
N VAL A 120 6.44 -1.98 2.72
CA VAL A 120 5.91 -1.59 4.02
C VAL A 120 5.69 -2.85 4.85
N SER A 121 6.40 -2.97 5.97
CA SER A 121 6.21 -4.06 6.91
C SER A 121 5.60 -3.56 8.22
N ILE A 122 4.69 -4.36 8.79
CA ILE A 122 4.05 -4.07 10.07
C ILE A 122 4.36 -5.15 11.09
N ARG A 123 4.73 -4.74 12.30
CA ARG A 123 5.03 -5.61 13.43
C ARG A 123 4.26 -5.15 14.67
N PRO A 124 3.27 -5.94 15.14
CA PRO A 124 2.56 -5.62 16.37
C PRO A 124 3.51 -5.63 17.57
N LEU A 125 3.52 -4.54 18.35
CA LEU A 125 4.26 -4.45 19.62
C LEU A 125 3.33 -4.56 20.84
N GLY A 126 2.04 -4.37 20.62
CA GLY A 126 1.00 -4.46 21.63
C GLY A 126 -0.39 -4.34 21.00
N PRO A 127 -1.46 -4.32 21.81
CA PRO A 127 -2.83 -4.23 21.31
C PRO A 127 -3.16 -2.89 20.64
N GLU A 128 -2.42 -1.82 20.94
CA GLU A 128 -2.66 -0.50 20.34
C GLU A 128 -1.34 0.19 19.97
N ARG A 129 -0.32 -0.62 19.66
CA ARG A 129 1.02 -0.14 19.33
C ARG A 129 1.66 -1.05 18.30
N THR A 130 2.08 -0.47 17.17
CA THR A 130 2.61 -1.21 16.03
C THR A 130 3.83 -0.50 15.49
N GLU A 131 4.87 -1.27 15.19
CA GLU A 131 6.03 -0.80 14.43
C GLU A 131 5.72 -0.93 12.95
N VAL A 132 5.92 0.15 12.19
CA VAL A 132 5.78 0.18 10.73
C VAL A 132 7.14 0.53 10.16
N SER A 133 7.64 -0.27 9.22
CA SER A 133 8.89 0.02 8.52
C SER A 133 8.64 0.22 7.03
N GLY A 134 9.16 1.31 6.48
CA GLY A 134 9.21 1.58 5.04
C GLY A 134 10.62 1.31 4.52
N GLU A 135 10.73 0.55 3.43
CA GLU A 135 11.99 0.20 2.79
C GLU A 135 11.93 0.56 1.31
N VAL A 136 13.04 1.06 0.77
CA VAL A 136 13.23 1.27 -0.66
C VAL A 136 14.34 0.35 -1.14
N LEU A 137 13.99 -0.54 -2.05
CA LEU A 137 14.92 -1.46 -2.70
C LEU A 137 15.17 -1.04 -4.15
N VAL A 138 16.42 -1.07 -4.57
CA VAL A 138 16.85 -0.73 -5.94
C VAL A 138 17.81 -1.77 -6.48
N ALA A 139 18.12 -1.70 -7.78
CA ALA A 139 19.19 -2.50 -8.35
C ALA A 139 20.56 -2.08 -7.77
N PRO A 140 21.54 -3.00 -7.58
CA PRO A 140 22.86 -2.67 -7.05
C PRO A 140 23.58 -1.58 -7.86
N GLU A 141 23.39 -1.58 -9.18
CA GLU A 141 23.99 -0.62 -10.10
C GLU A 141 23.40 0.79 -9.91
N THR A 142 22.11 0.88 -9.55
CA THR A 142 21.45 2.14 -9.18
C THR A 142 22.07 2.71 -7.92
N LEU A 143 22.25 1.89 -6.89
CA LEU A 143 22.84 2.34 -5.62
C LEU A 143 24.32 2.75 -5.78
N ALA A 144 25.03 2.13 -6.72
CA ALA A 144 26.41 2.48 -7.05
C ALA A 144 26.55 3.76 -7.91
N ASN A 145 25.44 4.29 -8.47
CA ASN A 145 25.46 5.49 -9.28
C ASN A 145 25.58 6.75 -8.40
N PRO A 146 26.62 7.59 -8.57
CA PRO A 146 26.77 8.82 -7.76
C PRO A 146 25.69 9.87 -8.00
N ASP A 147 24.97 9.82 -9.13
CA ASP A 147 23.89 10.75 -9.46
C ASP A 147 22.53 10.27 -8.93
N PHE A 148 22.45 9.07 -8.35
CA PHE A 148 21.22 8.56 -7.76
C PHE A 148 20.89 9.29 -6.45
N ASP A 149 19.76 9.99 -6.45
CA ASP A 149 19.22 10.66 -5.27
C ASP A 149 17.99 9.93 -4.73
N VAL A 150 18.20 9.09 -3.72
CA VAL A 150 17.12 8.35 -3.04
C VAL A 150 16.05 9.26 -2.43
N ASN A 151 16.37 10.54 -2.16
CA ASN A 151 15.41 11.50 -1.60
C ASN A 151 14.24 11.81 -2.54
N GLN A 152 14.41 11.61 -3.85
CA GLN A 152 13.32 11.72 -4.82
C GLN A 152 12.20 10.70 -4.55
N ILE A 153 12.54 9.56 -3.94
CA ILE A 153 11.59 8.51 -3.52
C ILE A 153 11.19 8.73 -2.06
N VAL A 154 12.17 8.80 -1.14
CA VAL A 154 11.89 8.66 0.29
C VAL A 154 11.07 9.82 0.83
N LEU A 155 11.28 11.05 0.35
CA LEU A 155 10.51 12.20 0.84
C LEU A 155 9.02 12.06 0.55
N PHE A 156 8.66 11.50 -0.61
CA PHE A 156 7.28 11.23 -0.97
C PHE A 156 6.70 10.09 -0.12
N ASN A 157 7.41 8.96 -0.02
CA ASN A 157 6.97 7.80 0.75
C ASN A 157 6.79 8.13 2.24
N THR A 158 7.77 8.82 2.84
CA THR A 158 7.73 9.24 4.24
C THR A 158 6.59 10.23 4.49
N GLN A 159 6.31 11.13 3.55
CA GLN A 159 5.15 12.03 3.67
C GLN A 159 3.85 11.21 3.78
N VAL A 160 3.59 10.33 2.81
CA VAL A 160 2.36 9.51 2.76
C VAL A 160 2.25 8.62 4.00
N GLN A 161 3.34 7.95 4.40
CA GLN A 161 3.36 7.10 5.59
C GLN A 161 3.04 7.87 6.88
N ASN A 162 3.51 9.12 7.01
CA ASN A 162 3.19 9.95 8.18
C ASN A 162 1.73 10.41 8.18
N GLU A 163 1.17 10.72 7.01
CA GLU A 163 -0.25 11.06 6.85
C GLU A 163 -1.13 9.86 7.26
N ASP A 164 -0.78 8.66 6.81
CA ASP A 164 -1.45 7.40 7.19
C ASP A 164 -1.35 7.11 8.69
N ALA A 165 -0.14 7.25 9.27
CA ALA A 165 0.07 7.04 10.69
C ALA A 165 -0.83 7.96 11.52
N ALA A 166 -0.93 9.24 11.15
CA ALA A 166 -1.79 10.21 11.82
C ALA A 166 -3.28 9.83 11.72
N ALA A 167 -3.73 9.35 10.55
CA ALA A 167 -5.09 8.86 10.35
C ALA A 167 -5.39 7.61 11.20
N CYS A 168 -4.47 6.64 11.21
CA CYS A 168 -4.56 5.42 12.01
C CYS A 168 -4.65 5.71 13.52
N GLU A 169 -3.80 6.60 14.03
CA GLU A 169 -3.83 6.98 15.45
C GLU A 169 -5.10 7.75 15.81
N MET A 170 -5.60 8.59 14.90
CA MET A 170 -6.89 9.26 15.08
C MET A 170 -8.03 8.23 15.14
N ASN A 171 -8.04 7.26 14.24
CA ASN A 171 -9.02 6.18 14.25
C ASN A 171 -8.94 5.37 15.55
N GLN A 172 -7.74 4.97 15.99
CA GLN A 172 -7.55 4.25 17.25
C GLN A 172 -8.09 5.03 18.46
N ARG A 173 -7.88 6.35 18.53
CA ARG A 173 -8.48 7.18 19.59
C ARG A 173 -10.02 7.17 19.50
N GLY A 174 -10.58 7.24 18.30
CA GLY A 174 -12.02 7.16 18.05
C GLY A 174 -12.65 5.84 18.50
N LEU A 175 -11.97 4.71 18.25
CA LEU A 175 -12.41 3.37 18.67
C LEU A 175 -12.55 3.20 20.19
N ARG A 176 -11.88 4.05 20.98
CA ARG A 176 -12.01 4.08 22.46
C ARG A 176 -13.19 4.89 22.95
N SER A 177 -13.89 5.59 22.07
CA SER A 177 -15.02 6.45 22.43
C SER A 177 -16.16 5.62 23.00
N SER A 178 -16.64 5.95 24.19
CA SER A 178 -17.75 5.23 24.86
C SER A 178 -19.00 5.00 23.99
N PRO A 179 -19.45 5.92 23.13
CA PRO A 179 -20.60 5.67 22.24
C PRO A 179 -20.27 4.82 21.00
N PHE A 180 -19.01 4.52 20.71
CA PHE A 180 -18.65 3.70 19.56
C PHE A 180 -18.93 2.23 19.86
N GLU A 181 -19.74 1.58 19.01
CA GLU A 181 -20.05 0.15 19.12
C GLU A 181 -19.47 -0.65 17.95
N HIS A 182 -19.69 -0.20 16.72
CA HIS A 182 -19.20 -0.82 15.49
C HIS A 182 -19.18 0.18 14.33
N GLY A 183 -18.33 -0.10 13.34
CA GLY A 183 -18.33 0.57 12.04
C GLY A 183 -19.14 -0.20 10.99
N VAL A 184 -19.41 0.45 9.86
CA VAL A 184 -20.03 -0.16 8.68
C VAL A 184 -19.07 0.05 7.51
N LEU A 185 -18.75 -1.03 6.80
CA LEU A 185 -17.93 -0.97 5.61
C LEU A 185 -18.74 -0.47 4.41
N MET A 186 -18.12 0.39 3.62
CA MET A 186 -18.61 0.88 2.35
C MET A 186 -18.28 -0.11 1.22
N PRO A 187 -19.00 -0.08 0.08
CA PRO A 187 -18.70 -0.95 -1.07
C PRO A 187 -17.24 -0.92 -1.54
N GLU A 188 -16.60 0.25 -1.45
CA GLU A 188 -15.21 0.52 -1.83
C GLU A 188 -14.20 -0.18 -0.88
N GLU A 189 -14.62 -0.60 0.32
CA GLU A 189 -13.78 -1.25 1.33
C GLU A 189 -13.82 -2.79 1.23
N TYR A 190 -13.95 -3.33 0.01
CA TYR A 190 -14.10 -4.77 -0.21
C TYR A 190 -12.85 -5.57 0.22
N GLN A 191 -11.64 -5.03 0.05
CA GLN A 191 -10.40 -5.68 0.52
C GLN A 191 -10.31 -5.68 2.05
N VAL A 192 -10.83 -4.64 2.72
CA VAL A 192 -10.96 -4.59 4.19
C VAL A 192 -11.89 -5.70 4.68
N ARG A 193 -13.03 -5.89 4.01
CA ARG A 193 -13.95 -7.01 4.31
C ARG A 193 -13.26 -8.36 4.17
N GLU A 194 -12.51 -8.58 3.09
CA GLU A 194 -11.78 -9.84 2.85
C GLU A 194 -10.76 -10.14 3.95
N PHE A 195 -10.07 -9.09 4.42
CA PHE A 195 -9.17 -9.22 5.55
C PHE A 195 -9.88 -9.50 6.86
N HIS A 196 -11.00 -8.84 7.16
CA HIS A 196 -11.80 -9.16 8.34
C HIS A 196 -12.20 -10.63 8.35
N GLN A 197 -12.66 -11.16 7.21
CA GLN A 197 -12.98 -12.58 7.07
C GLN A 197 -11.75 -13.46 7.27
N TRP A 198 -10.59 -13.06 6.74
CA TRP A 198 -9.34 -13.78 6.96
C TRP A 198 -8.94 -13.82 8.45
N VAL A 199 -8.99 -12.68 9.16
CA VAL A 199 -8.70 -12.58 10.60
C VAL A 199 -9.64 -13.48 11.39
N GLN A 200 -10.95 -13.43 11.10
CA GLN A 200 -11.94 -14.27 11.76
C GLN A 200 -11.63 -15.76 11.59
N ARG A 201 -11.27 -16.20 10.38
CA ARG A 201 -10.82 -17.58 10.14
C ARG A 201 -9.59 -17.94 10.97
N GLN A 202 -8.57 -17.08 11.01
CA GLN A 202 -7.36 -17.35 11.81
C GLN A 202 -7.65 -17.45 13.31
N LEU A 203 -8.60 -16.67 13.84
CA LEU A 203 -8.99 -16.73 15.25
C LEU A 203 -9.78 -18.01 15.58
N ILE A 204 -10.67 -18.43 14.68
CA ILE A 204 -11.43 -19.67 14.83
C ILE A 204 -10.50 -20.88 14.74
N ASP A 205 -9.64 -20.94 13.71
CA ASP A 205 -8.71 -22.06 13.49
C ASP A 205 -7.61 -22.10 14.57
N GLY A 206 -7.17 -20.93 15.05
CA GLY A 206 -6.26 -20.79 16.17
C GLY A 206 -6.86 -21.29 17.49
N ALA A 207 -8.17 -21.08 17.70
CA ALA A 207 -8.91 -21.63 18.83
C ALA A 207 -9.22 -23.14 18.68
N ALA A 208 -9.33 -23.64 17.45
CA ALA A 208 -9.63 -25.05 17.14
C ALA A 208 -8.41 -25.98 17.12
N GLY A 209 -7.18 -25.46 17.26
CA GLY A 209 -5.97 -26.26 17.37
C GLY A 209 -5.48 -26.85 16.05
N GLY A 210 -4.89 -26.00 15.19
CA GLY A 210 -3.79 -26.37 14.29
C GLY A 210 -4.06 -27.44 13.23
N ALA A 211 -4.51 -27.00 12.04
CA ALA A 211 -4.23 -27.71 10.79
C ALA A 211 -3.78 -26.68 9.74
N ARG A 212 -2.47 -26.62 9.48
CA ARG A 212 -1.91 -25.80 8.41
C ARG A 212 -2.32 -26.40 7.08
N ASN A 213 -2.95 -25.62 6.21
CA ASN A 213 -3.05 -25.96 4.79
C ASN A 213 -2.64 -24.75 3.95
N ASN A 214 -1.93 -25.04 2.86
CA ASN A 214 -1.13 -24.13 2.04
C ASN A 214 -1.87 -22.84 1.63
N ARG A 215 -1.19 -21.69 1.80
CA ARG A 215 -1.66 -20.38 1.33
C ARG A 215 -1.17 -20.15 -0.10
N GLU A 216 -2.10 -20.03 -1.04
CA GLU A 216 -1.87 -19.22 -2.23
C GLU A 216 -1.86 -17.74 -1.81
N PRO A 217 -0.94 -16.92 -2.34
CA PRO A 217 -1.00 -15.48 -2.12
C PRO A 217 -2.29 -14.93 -2.72
N LEU A 218 -2.98 -14.06 -1.99
CA LEU A 218 -3.98 -13.17 -2.57
C LEU A 218 -3.22 -12.19 -3.46
N VAL A 219 -3.19 -12.46 -4.76
CA VAL A 219 -2.78 -11.48 -5.77
C VAL A 219 -3.98 -10.56 -5.93
N ALA A 220 -3.91 -9.37 -5.35
CA ALA A 220 -4.80 -8.29 -5.74
C ALA A 220 -4.40 -7.92 -7.18
N VAL A 221 -5.30 -8.17 -8.13
CA VAL A 221 -5.18 -7.74 -9.53
C VAL A 221 -5.59 -6.28 -9.61
#